data_AF-A0A7X2BPB5-F1
#
_entry.id   AF-A0A7X2BPB5-F1
#
_cell.length_a   1.000
_cell.length_b   1.000
_cell.length_c   1.000
_cell.angle_alpha   90.00
_cell.angle_beta   90.00
_cell.angle_gamma   90.00
#
_symmetry.space_group_name_H-M   'P 1'
#
loop_
_entity.id
_entity.type
_entity.pdbx_description
1 polymer ?
#
loop_
_entity_poly.entity_id
_entity_poly.type
_entity_poly.pdbx_seq_one_letter_code
_entity_poly.pdbx_strand_id
1 'polypeptide(L)'
;MHNALDMLNVCIAPTRLCNLRCDHCYIAPELLSDKTMMAEDVYRKTFDRIEELFKADRKVSKINIELLGGELTMMPLAFWERNLPWTLERMASWDALYDAEGALIWCTNLIFKDEGYVDLLNRMGERFGYGLDLFVPWEPDTNRFKKDYKLLPRYLKTLEAIHGIKRKTLCITMSRAVIEQGPQFIVDTFIPKGITDVTCDMLYPAGSGKAYFQRNCTYGQVSDFIIGLRDLLPDCVELSPLIEMESACRTLTHYHYPGNDTYDIEVEPSGEVTFNSSYTGDESIFATQTLSIADESFAAKTVFNNTPELRLRHGMPYKACHTCEFAVVCSGGWAWHKQLSEPMSDLISHGDCAGLKRVWSLAKSRMGITHADRSQYLTMIERRHRRGAVEVRKLETSIARGADTVLEESDFADDYQGYFNQFTRPRIVAMAPGAIHGKTWVERLFFYDAIGAHVSVTANWFSSAAAEGGEELFRHIVYRNYHFLSFPNGSVATELRRHPWELTHSLLEALERLRGGVGVRDDNGRHDELVEFAYQMLEAEQRQELLHAG
;
A
#
# COMPACT_ATOMS: atom_id res chain seq x y z
N MET A 1 -5.85 -14.75 6.07
CA MET A 1 -5.18 -13.86 7.02
C MET A 1 -5.50 -12.45 6.58
N HIS A 2 -5.75 -11.57 7.55
CA HIS A 2 -6.12 -10.17 7.30
C HIS A 2 -4.87 -9.29 7.26
N ASN A 3 -4.83 -8.28 6.36
CA ASN A 3 -3.77 -7.26 6.31
C ASN A 3 -4.36 -5.86 6.41
N ALA A 4 -3.83 -5.03 7.30
CA ALA A 4 -4.34 -3.68 7.48
C ALA A 4 -3.69 -2.71 6.47
N LEU A 5 -4.44 -2.41 5.41
CA LEU A 5 -4.05 -1.50 4.32
C LEU A 5 -5.04 -0.32 4.30
N ASP A 6 -4.53 0.91 4.33
CA ASP A 6 -5.37 2.12 4.36
C ASP A 6 -4.72 3.38 3.74
N MET A 7 -3.53 3.25 3.13
CA MET A 7 -2.85 4.38 2.46
C MET A 7 -3.14 4.42 0.95
N LEU A 8 -3.36 5.64 0.46
CA LEU A 8 -3.30 6.02 -0.94
C LEU A 8 -1.92 6.66 -1.21
N ASN A 9 -1.00 5.88 -1.78
CA ASN A 9 0.26 6.40 -2.28
C ASN A 9 0.09 6.85 -3.74
N VAL A 10 0.47 8.10 -4.02
CA VAL A 10 0.40 8.67 -5.37
C VAL A 10 1.74 9.25 -5.77
N CYS A 11 2.33 8.62 -6.77
CA CYS A 11 3.52 9.08 -7.43
C CYS A 11 3.14 9.94 -8.64
N ILE A 12 3.57 11.20 -8.66
CA ILE A 12 3.39 12.07 -9.81
C ILE A 12 4.75 12.19 -10.48
N ALA A 13 4.80 11.87 -11.77
CA ALA A 13 6.00 12.00 -12.61
C ALA A 13 5.85 13.18 -13.59
N PRO A 14 6.18 14.42 -13.19
CA PRO A 14 6.11 15.57 -14.09
C PRO A 14 7.01 15.43 -15.32
N THR A 15 8.09 14.64 -15.22
CA THR A 15 8.96 14.29 -16.33
C THR A 15 9.69 12.98 -16.03
N ARG A 16 9.98 12.18 -17.06
CA ARG A 16 10.92 11.05 -16.97
C ARG A 16 12.37 11.46 -17.27
N LEU A 17 12.60 12.68 -17.77
CA LEU A 17 13.94 13.18 -18.07
C LEU A 17 14.81 13.18 -16.82
N CYS A 18 15.96 12.52 -16.89
CA CYS A 18 16.95 12.52 -15.81
C CYS A 18 18.33 12.91 -16.34
N ASN A 19 19.14 13.53 -15.49
CA ASN A 19 20.54 13.85 -15.76
C ASN A 19 21.52 12.75 -15.29
N LEU A 20 21.02 11.71 -14.62
CA LEU A 20 21.77 10.52 -14.21
C LEU A 20 21.25 9.26 -14.91
N ARG A 21 22.06 8.20 -14.90
CA ARG A 21 21.75 6.88 -15.45
C ARG A 21 22.26 5.84 -14.45
N CYS A 22 21.47 5.62 -13.41
CA CYS A 22 21.84 4.74 -12.31
C CYS A 22 21.47 3.29 -12.65
N ASP A 23 22.37 2.35 -12.41
CA ASP A 23 22.17 0.94 -12.80
C ASP A 23 21.09 0.23 -11.98
N HIS A 24 20.76 0.72 -10.77
CA HIS A 24 19.64 0.20 -9.95
C HIS A 24 18.28 0.86 -10.25
N CYS A 25 18.23 1.82 -11.18
CA CYS A 25 17.01 2.60 -11.39
C CYS A 25 15.89 1.71 -11.94
N TYR A 26 14.71 1.80 -11.32
CA TYR A 26 13.53 1.06 -11.77
C TYR A 26 12.91 1.66 -13.04
N ILE A 27 13.33 2.86 -13.44
CA ILE A 27 12.86 3.50 -14.67
C ILE A 27 13.59 2.90 -15.86
N ALA A 28 12.83 2.55 -16.90
CA ALA A 28 13.38 2.04 -18.15
C ALA A 28 14.37 3.06 -18.77
N PRO A 29 15.57 2.63 -19.22
CA PRO A 29 16.62 3.54 -19.72
C PRO A 29 16.19 4.54 -20.79
N GLU A 30 15.30 4.12 -21.69
CA GLU A 30 14.75 4.92 -22.78
C GLU A 30 13.91 6.10 -22.26
N LEU A 31 13.15 5.89 -21.17
CA LEU A 31 12.32 6.91 -20.55
C LEU A 31 13.17 8.00 -19.88
N LEU A 32 14.35 7.66 -19.36
CA LEU A 32 15.26 8.63 -18.73
C LEU A 32 15.77 9.72 -19.68
N SER A 33 15.59 9.52 -20.99
CA SER A 33 15.96 10.46 -22.06
C SER A 33 14.76 11.15 -22.69
N ASP A 34 13.54 10.77 -22.31
CA ASP A 34 12.31 11.37 -22.79
C ASP A 34 12.21 12.82 -22.26
N LYS A 35 11.97 13.77 -23.17
CA LYS A 35 11.85 15.19 -22.87
C LYS A 35 10.41 15.63 -22.68
N THR A 36 9.46 14.71 -22.71
CA THR A 36 8.07 14.98 -22.40
C THR A 36 7.96 15.51 -20.97
N MET A 37 7.18 16.58 -20.82
CA MET A 37 6.96 17.30 -19.58
C MET A 37 5.46 17.45 -19.37
N MET A 38 5.03 17.28 -18.14
CA MET A 38 3.64 17.40 -17.74
C MET A 38 3.18 18.85 -17.90
N ALA A 39 2.03 19.03 -18.55
CA ALA A 39 1.40 20.34 -18.65
C ALA A 39 0.77 20.75 -17.30
N GLU A 40 0.63 22.06 -17.08
CA GLU A 40 0.14 22.60 -15.81
C GLU A 40 -1.32 22.21 -15.51
N ASP A 41 -2.17 22.15 -16.54
CA ASP A 41 -3.56 21.69 -16.43
C ASP A 41 -3.66 20.21 -16.10
N VAL A 42 -2.80 19.37 -16.69
CA VAL A 42 -2.66 17.95 -16.36
C VAL A 42 -2.24 17.80 -14.90
N TYR A 43 -1.17 18.49 -14.48
CA TYR A 43 -0.66 18.44 -13.11
C TYR A 43 -1.72 18.81 -12.07
N ARG A 44 -2.44 19.93 -12.26
CA ARG A 44 -3.47 20.35 -11.31
C ARG A 44 -4.68 19.40 -11.29
N LYS A 45 -5.10 18.92 -12.47
CA LYS A 45 -6.19 17.94 -12.58
C LYS A 45 -5.86 16.63 -11.86
N THR A 46 -4.59 16.22 -11.83
CA THR A 46 -4.15 15.07 -11.04
C THR A 46 -4.56 15.19 -9.57
N PHE A 47 -4.35 16.35 -8.93
CA PHE A 47 -4.74 16.53 -7.52
C PHE A 47 -6.25 16.46 -7.30
N ASP A 48 -7.05 16.96 -8.24
CA ASP A 48 -8.51 16.84 -8.16
C ASP A 48 -8.96 15.37 -8.24
N ARG A 49 -8.28 14.57 -9.07
CA ARG A 49 -8.53 13.13 -9.21
C ARG A 49 -8.06 12.31 -8.01
N ILE A 50 -6.95 12.69 -7.39
CA ILE A 50 -6.50 12.08 -6.12
C ILE A 50 -7.55 12.30 -5.03
N GLU A 51 -8.07 13.51 -4.89
CA GLU A 51 -9.12 13.80 -3.91
C GLU A 51 -10.42 13.03 -4.20
N GLU A 52 -10.80 12.91 -5.48
CA GLU A 52 -11.95 12.09 -5.90
C GLU A 52 -11.78 10.63 -5.50
N LEU A 53 -10.60 10.05 -5.75
CA LEU A 53 -10.28 8.67 -5.39
C LEU A 53 -10.29 8.46 -3.88
N PHE A 54 -9.65 9.34 -3.12
CA PHE A 54 -9.62 9.29 -1.66
C PHE A 54 -11.04 9.32 -1.06
N LYS A 55 -11.95 10.12 -1.62
CA LYS A 55 -13.35 10.18 -1.18
C LYS A 55 -14.16 8.96 -1.61
N ALA A 56 -13.78 8.29 -2.69
CA ALA A 56 -14.52 7.15 -3.24
C ALA A 56 -14.28 5.87 -2.44
N ASP A 57 -13.01 5.55 -2.08
CA ASP A 57 -12.72 4.38 -1.24
C ASP A 57 -12.79 4.73 0.25
N ARG A 58 -13.85 4.24 0.89
CA ARG A 58 -14.13 4.47 2.32
C ARG A 58 -13.15 3.78 3.28
N LYS A 59 -12.23 2.96 2.76
CA LYS A 59 -11.22 2.24 3.54
C LYS A 59 -9.96 3.06 3.75
N VAL A 60 -9.62 3.91 2.77
CA VAL A 60 -8.45 4.78 2.80
C VAL A 60 -8.61 5.85 3.88
N SER A 61 -7.56 6.06 4.64
CA SER A 61 -7.47 7.03 5.75
C SER A 61 -6.29 7.97 5.59
N LYS A 62 -5.27 7.60 4.80
CA LYS A 62 -4.03 8.35 4.61
C LYS A 62 -3.75 8.62 3.13
N ILE A 63 -3.11 9.75 2.84
CA ILE A 63 -2.69 10.12 1.48
C ILE A 63 -1.21 10.50 1.52
N ASN A 64 -0.39 9.75 0.80
CA ASN A 64 0.99 10.14 0.54
C ASN A 64 1.11 10.61 -0.91
N ILE A 65 1.74 11.77 -1.12
CA ILE A 65 2.03 12.27 -2.46
C ILE A 65 3.52 12.45 -2.62
N GLU A 66 4.05 11.77 -3.63
CA GLU A 66 5.44 11.85 -4.01
C GLU A 66 5.55 12.52 -5.37
N LEU A 67 6.40 13.54 -5.46
CA LEU A 67 6.89 14.07 -6.73
C LEU A 67 8.16 13.30 -7.07
N LEU A 68 8.13 12.53 -8.16
CA LEU A 68 9.26 11.73 -8.65
C LEU A 68 9.22 11.61 -10.18
N GLY A 69 9.63 10.47 -10.73
CA GLY A 69 9.90 10.27 -12.14
C GLY A 69 11.41 10.30 -12.41
N GLY A 70 11.85 11.10 -13.37
CA GLY A 70 13.27 11.25 -13.69
C GLY A 70 14.02 12.08 -12.63
N GLU A 71 14.31 13.35 -12.97
CA GLU A 71 14.82 14.32 -12.01
C GLU A 71 13.91 15.56 -12.05
N LEU A 72 13.23 15.87 -10.95
CA LEU A 72 12.24 16.95 -10.88
C LEU A 72 12.81 18.30 -11.32
N THR A 73 14.09 18.55 -11.04
CA THR A 73 14.77 19.80 -11.41
C THR A 73 15.11 19.88 -12.91
N MET A 74 14.78 18.86 -13.70
CA MET A 74 14.80 18.91 -15.17
C MET A 74 13.58 19.61 -15.76
N MET A 75 12.50 19.76 -15.00
CA MET A 75 11.41 20.66 -15.37
C MET A 75 11.90 22.12 -15.40
N PRO A 76 11.23 23.03 -16.13
CA PRO A 76 11.53 24.45 -16.04
C PRO A 76 11.24 24.99 -14.64
N LEU A 77 12.15 25.77 -14.04
CA LEU A 77 11.96 26.35 -12.71
C LEU A 77 10.62 27.10 -12.58
N ALA A 78 10.26 27.86 -13.62
CA ALA A 78 9.01 28.62 -13.68
C ALA A 78 7.75 27.75 -13.54
N PHE A 79 7.79 26.47 -13.93
CA PHE A 79 6.68 25.54 -13.69
C PHE A 79 6.46 25.34 -12.19
N TRP A 80 7.53 25.09 -11.44
CA TRP A 80 7.45 24.86 -10.00
C TRP A 80 7.19 26.12 -9.20
N GLU A 81 7.67 27.28 -9.65
CA GLU A 81 7.33 28.57 -9.02
C GLU A 81 5.83 28.84 -9.02
N ARG A 82 5.08 28.33 -10.02
CA ARG A 82 3.63 28.43 -10.08
C ARG A 82 2.92 27.29 -9.35
N ASN A 83 3.41 26.06 -9.50
CA ASN A 83 2.67 24.87 -9.09
C ASN A 83 3.02 24.40 -7.67
N LEU A 84 4.28 24.50 -7.21
CA LEU A 84 4.65 24.04 -5.88
C LEU A 84 3.91 24.78 -4.75
N PRO A 85 3.80 26.14 -4.76
CA PRO A 85 3.01 26.83 -3.74
C PRO A 85 1.53 26.43 -3.77
N TRP A 86 0.95 26.29 -4.97
CA TRP A 86 -0.44 25.86 -5.14
C TRP A 86 -0.68 24.45 -4.59
N THR A 87 0.24 23.52 -4.86
CA THR A 87 0.20 22.15 -4.35
C THR A 87 0.25 22.12 -2.83
N LEU A 88 1.18 22.85 -2.23
CA LEU A 88 1.33 22.89 -0.77
C LEU A 88 0.10 23.52 -0.09
N GLU A 89 -0.50 24.55 -0.68
CA GLU A 89 -1.78 25.10 -0.22
C GLU A 89 -2.93 24.09 -0.34
N ARG A 90 -2.96 23.31 -1.43
CA ARG A 90 -3.96 22.26 -1.64
C ARG A 90 -3.81 21.13 -0.63
N MET A 91 -2.61 20.64 -0.37
CA MET A 91 -2.36 19.57 0.60
C MET A 91 -2.65 20.03 2.03
N ALA A 92 -2.27 21.26 2.40
CA ALA A 92 -2.64 21.83 3.70
C ALA A 92 -4.18 21.93 3.88
N SER A 93 -4.93 22.13 2.79
CA SER A 93 -6.40 22.11 2.85
C SER A 93 -6.98 20.72 3.10
N TRP A 94 -6.33 19.65 2.62
CA TRP A 94 -6.79 18.29 2.85
C TRP A 94 -6.57 17.83 4.28
N ASP A 95 -5.42 18.14 4.87
CA ASP A 95 -5.13 17.89 6.29
C ASP A 95 -6.23 18.49 7.18
N ALA A 96 -6.61 19.75 6.90
CA ALA A 96 -7.67 20.44 7.63
C ALA A 96 -9.09 19.87 7.42
N LEU A 97 -9.37 19.25 6.27
CA LEU A 97 -10.73 18.80 5.90
C LEU A 97 -10.98 17.31 6.18
N TYR A 98 -9.95 16.47 6.08
CA TYR A 98 -10.11 15.03 6.01
C TYR A 98 -9.33 14.26 7.07
N ASP A 99 -8.60 14.95 7.96
CA ASP A 99 -7.63 14.31 8.88
C ASP A 99 -6.61 13.46 8.10
N ALA A 100 -6.25 13.95 6.89
CA ALA A 100 -5.33 13.28 5.99
C ALA A 100 -3.91 13.66 6.37
N GLU A 101 -3.17 12.73 6.95
CA GLU A 101 -1.73 12.85 7.16
C GLU A 101 -1.04 12.91 5.78
N GLY A 102 -0.57 14.09 5.36
CA GLY A 102 0.03 14.28 4.05
C GLY A 102 1.09 15.38 4.03
N ALA A 103 2.35 14.98 3.91
CA ALA A 103 3.42 15.86 3.45
C ALA A 103 3.65 15.64 1.96
N LEU A 104 4.00 16.70 1.22
CA LEU A 104 4.45 16.54 -0.16
C LEU A 104 5.91 16.06 -0.14
N ILE A 105 6.18 14.88 -0.69
CA ILE A 105 7.55 14.36 -0.77
C ILE A 105 8.17 14.83 -2.09
N TRP A 106 9.26 15.59 -2.02
CA TRP A 106 10.06 16.01 -3.17
C TRP A 106 11.26 15.07 -3.34
N CYS A 107 11.18 14.14 -4.28
CA CYS A 107 12.26 13.20 -4.57
C CYS A 107 13.25 13.78 -5.58
N THR A 108 14.54 13.88 -5.20
CA THR A 108 15.56 14.44 -6.10
C THR A 108 16.94 13.84 -5.88
N ASN A 109 17.74 13.76 -6.96
CA ASN A 109 19.13 13.32 -6.90
C ASN A 109 20.13 14.42 -6.50
N LEU A 110 19.66 15.65 -6.23
CA LEU A 110 20.45 16.82 -5.80
C LEU A 110 21.52 17.33 -6.78
N ILE A 111 21.57 16.82 -8.01
CA ILE A 111 22.48 17.31 -9.06
C ILE A 111 21.74 18.33 -9.92
N PHE A 112 21.45 19.51 -9.38
CA PHE A 112 20.63 20.50 -10.08
C PHE A 112 21.38 21.16 -11.24
N LYS A 113 20.71 21.34 -12.39
CA LYS A 113 21.26 22.14 -13.50
C LYS A 113 21.01 23.64 -13.33
N ASP A 114 19.92 23.99 -12.67
CA ASP A 114 19.52 25.36 -12.36
C ASP A 114 19.64 25.56 -10.83
N GLU A 115 20.46 26.52 -10.41
CA GLU A 115 20.71 26.80 -9.00
C GLU A 115 19.49 27.46 -8.31
N GLY A 116 18.55 28.04 -9.06
CA GLY A 116 17.35 28.69 -8.52
C GLY A 116 16.40 27.74 -7.79
N TYR A 117 16.54 26.42 -8.00
CA TYR A 117 15.80 25.41 -7.24
C TYR A 117 16.13 25.42 -5.74
N VAL A 118 17.37 25.72 -5.36
CA VAL A 118 17.74 25.81 -3.94
C VAL A 118 16.94 26.93 -3.26
N ASP A 119 16.88 28.10 -3.89
CA ASP A 119 16.13 29.23 -3.37
C ASP A 119 14.62 28.95 -3.31
N LEU A 120 14.06 28.29 -4.34
CA LEU A 120 12.65 27.90 -4.35
C LEU A 120 12.34 26.95 -3.18
N LEU A 121 13.12 25.88 -3.02
CA LEU A 121 12.90 24.87 -1.97
C LEU A 121 13.05 25.48 -0.57
N ASN A 122 14.03 26.36 -0.36
CA ASN A 122 14.19 27.07 0.91
C ASN A 122 12.99 27.96 1.23
N ARG A 123 12.55 28.80 0.28
CA ARG A 123 11.37 29.66 0.47
C ARG A 123 10.11 28.85 0.78
N MET A 124 9.92 27.72 0.10
CA MET A 124 8.74 26.88 0.33
C MET A 124 8.80 26.15 1.67
N GLY A 125 9.96 25.59 2.04
CA GLY A 125 10.15 24.95 3.34
C GLY A 125 9.94 25.92 4.51
N GLU A 126 10.45 27.15 4.41
CA GLU A 126 10.24 28.19 5.43
C GLU A 126 8.76 28.57 5.58
N ARG A 127 8.04 28.63 4.46
CA ARG A 127 6.62 29.01 4.43
C ARG A 127 5.68 27.91 4.93
N PHE A 128 5.92 26.66 4.55
CA PHE A 128 5.00 25.54 4.80
C PHE A 128 5.47 24.57 5.89
N GLY A 129 6.68 24.74 6.44
CA GLY A 129 7.18 23.94 7.55
C GLY A 129 7.32 22.46 7.20
N TYR A 130 6.50 21.62 7.85
CA TYR A 130 6.46 20.16 7.63
C TYR A 130 5.52 19.74 6.48
N GLY A 131 4.95 20.70 5.74
CA GLY A 131 4.14 20.38 4.56
C GLY A 131 4.94 19.92 3.34
N LEU A 132 6.27 20.06 3.37
CA LEU A 132 7.20 19.68 2.30
C LEU A 132 8.37 18.89 2.89
N ASP A 133 8.57 17.67 2.39
CA ASP A 133 9.65 16.78 2.78
C ASP A 133 10.64 16.63 1.62
N LEU A 134 11.94 16.72 1.90
CA LEU A 134 12.96 16.50 0.88
C LEU A 134 13.47 15.06 0.98
N PHE A 135 13.29 14.28 -0.09
CA PHE A 135 13.69 12.87 -0.13
C PHE A 135 14.89 12.71 -1.07
N VAL A 136 16.02 12.29 -0.50
CA VAL A 136 17.33 12.29 -1.19
C VAL A 136 17.95 10.89 -1.16
N PRO A 137 18.31 10.32 -2.32
CA PRO A 137 18.71 8.91 -2.41
C PRO A 137 20.21 8.69 -2.19
N TRP A 138 20.56 7.61 -1.48
CA TRP A 138 21.91 7.08 -1.35
C TRP A 138 21.99 5.65 -1.90
N GLU A 139 22.81 5.50 -2.94
CA GLU A 139 23.27 4.20 -3.43
C GLU A 139 24.62 4.45 -4.14
N PRO A 140 25.75 3.91 -3.62
CA PRO A 140 27.08 4.23 -4.13
C PRO A 140 27.56 3.37 -5.31
N ASP A 141 26.99 2.18 -5.55
CA ASP A 141 27.54 1.17 -6.47
C ASP A 141 27.15 1.39 -7.94
N THR A 142 26.13 2.21 -8.22
CA THR A 142 25.39 2.16 -9.49
C THR A 142 25.56 3.38 -10.39
N ASN A 143 26.77 3.91 -10.55
CA ASN A 143 27.04 5.08 -11.42
C ASN A 143 26.30 6.39 -11.01
N ARG A 144 25.52 6.40 -9.92
CA ARG A 144 24.87 7.59 -9.33
C ARG A 144 25.88 8.68 -9.01
N PHE A 145 26.96 8.31 -8.31
CA PHE A 145 28.01 9.25 -7.89
C PHE A 145 29.23 9.30 -8.81
N LYS A 146 29.18 8.56 -9.93
CA LYS A 146 30.32 8.31 -10.84
C LYS A 146 31.51 7.65 -10.13
N LYS A 147 32.52 7.30 -10.92
CA LYS A 147 33.77 6.72 -10.41
C LYS A 147 34.37 7.62 -9.33
N ASP A 148 34.88 6.98 -8.26
CA ASP A 148 35.57 7.63 -7.13
C ASP A 148 34.74 8.73 -6.43
N TYR A 149 33.41 8.58 -6.39
CA TYR A 149 32.47 9.51 -5.76
C TYR A 149 32.55 10.95 -6.29
N LYS A 150 32.89 11.13 -7.57
CA LYS A 150 33.09 12.48 -8.17
C LYS A 150 31.91 13.44 -7.98
N LEU A 151 30.67 12.95 -7.93
CA LEU A 151 29.49 13.81 -7.72
C LEU A 151 29.12 14.02 -6.25
N LEU A 152 29.68 13.25 -5.32
CA LEU A 152 29.35 13.34 -3.90
C LEU A 152 29.60 14.72 -3.29
N PRO A 153 30.73 15.42 -3.56
CA PRO A 153 30.93 16.77 -3.03
C PRO A 153 29.86 17.77 -3.48
N ARG A 154 29.41 17.68 -4.74
CA ARG A 154 28.33 18.52 -5.27
C ARG A 154 27.00 18.17 -4.60
N TYR A 155 26.69 16.88 -4.49
CA TYR A 155 25.49 16.38 -3.82
C TYR A 155 25.38 16.93 -2.39
N LEU A 156 26.44 16.78 -1.59
CA LEU A 156 26.46 17.24 -0.20
C LEU A 156 26.35 18.77 -0.10
N LYS A 157 27.02 19.50 -1.00
CA LYS A 157 26.91 20.97 -1.05
C LYS A 157 25.47 21.42 -1.31
N THR A 158 24.77 20.78 -2.26
CA THR A 158 23.35 21.08 -2.53
C THR A 158 22.47 20.75 -1.32
N LEU A 159 22.68 19.59 -0.69
CA LEU A 159 21.93 19.17 0.50
C LEU A 159 22.03 20.17 1.66
N GLU A 160 23.24 20.68 1.92
CA GLU A 160 23.50 21.68 2.95
C GLU A 160 22.87 23.03 2.60
N ALA A 161 22.86 23.41 1.32
CA ALA A 161 22.31 24.68 0.87
C ALA A 161 20.77 24.74 1.00
N ILE A 162 20.09 23.60 0.97
CA ILE A 162 18.65 23.52 1.21
C ILE A 162 18.40 23.49 2.72
N HIS A 163 18.32 24.62 3.41
CA HIS A 163 18.13 24.70 4.87
C HIS A 163 16.69 25.01 5.30
N GLY A 164 15.83 25.47 4.39
CA GLY A 164 14.47 25.90 4.73
C GLY A 164 13.50 24.74 4.97
N ILE A 165 13.79 23.56 4.41
CA ILE A 165 12.98 22.34 4.59
C ILE A 165 13.37 21.68 5.92
N LYS A 166 12.36 21.44 6.78
CA LYS A 166 12.56 20.88 8.13
C LYS A 166 12.82 19.38 8.14
N ARG A 167 12.16 18.63 7.25
CA ARG A 167 12.32 17.18 7.14
C ARG A 167 13.12 16.83 5.89
N LYS A 168 14.29 16.24 6.07
CA LYS A 168 15.13 15.71 4.99
C LYS A 168 15.38 14.23 5.22
N THR A 169 14.76 13.42 4.37
CA THR A 169 14.86 11.97 4.43
C THR A 169 15.96 11.48 3.52
N LEU A 170 16.95 10.80 4.09
CA LEU A 170 17.91 10.01 3.33
C LEU A 170 17.30 8.65 3.01
N CYS A 171 17.07 8.40 1.73
CA CYS A 171 16.61 7.12 1.23
C CYS A 171 17.77 6.25 0.79
N ILE A 172 18.12 5.27 1.61
CA ILE A 172 19.21 4.35 1.32
C ILE A 172 18.65 3.19 0.51
N THR A 173 19.03 3.07 -0.75
CA THR A 173 18.75 1.85 -1.50
C THR A 173 19.76 0.78 -1.08
N MET A 174 19.26 -0.28 -0.44
CA MET A 174 20.09 -1.32 0.15
C MET A 174 20.80 -2.14 -0.92
N SER A 175 22.10 -1.88 -1.07
CA SER A 175 23.00 -2.61 -1.96
C SER A 175 24.16 -3.23 -1.18
N ARG A 176 24.93 -4.12 -1.80
CA ARG A 176 26.13 -4.69 -1.18
C ARG A 176 27.14 -3.61 -0.76
N ALA A 177 27.33 -2.59 -1.58
CA ALA A 177 28.25 -1.50 -1.26
C ALA A 177 27.78 -0.69 -0.04
N VAL A 178 26.47 -0.49 0.14
CA VAL A 178 25.92 0.11 1.37
C VAL A 178 26.23 -0.77 2.58
N ILE A 179 25.99 -2.08 2.49
CA ILE A 179 26.29 -3.03 3.57
C ILE A 179 27.78 -3.03 3.92
N GLU A 180 28.67 -3.01 2.92
CA GLU A 180 30.13 -2.99 3.09
C GLU A 180 30.65 -1.68 3.69
N GLN A 181 30.08 -0.53 3.32
CA GLN A 181 30.40 0.75 3.94
C GLN A 181 29.99 0.81 5.42
N GLY A 182 28.89 0.15 5.75
CA GLY A 182 28.34 0.08 7.09
C GLY A 182 27.63 1.37 7.54
N PRO A 183 26.88 1.28 8.66
CA PRO A 183 26.01 2.37 9.10
C PRO A 183 26.76 3.62 9.60
N GLN A 184 28.00 3.47 10.07
CA GLN A 184 28.83 4.61 10.52
C GLN A 184 29.05 5.63 9.41
N PHE A 185 29.24 5.17 8.17
CA PHE A 185 29.40 6.07 7.02
C PHE A 185 28.19 6.99 6.84
N ILE A 186 26.98 6.46 7.05
CA ILE A 186 25.74 7.22 6.94
C ILE A 186 25.73 8.34 7.97
N VAL A 187 26.04 7.99 9.22
CA VAL A 187 26.09 8.93 10.34
C VAL A 187 27.12 10.04 10.08
N ASP A 188 28.34 9.67 9.74
CA ASP A 188 29.43 10.64 9.58
C ASP A 188 29.23 11.56 8.36
N THR A 189 28.60 11.05 7.31
CA THR A 189 28.50 11.76 6.02
C THR A 189 27.27 12.62 5.92
N PHE A 190 26.10 12.10 6.30
CA PHE A 190 24.81 12.73 5.96
C PHE A 190 24.14 13.44 7.15
N ILE A 191 24.28 12.93 8.37
CA ILE A 191 23.64 13.54 9.54
C ILE A 191 24.16 14.96 9.80
N PRO A 192 25.49 15.24 9.75
CA PRO A 192 26.01 16.61 9.84
C PRO A 192 25.54 17.55 8.74
N LYS A 193 24.99 17.02 7.63
CA LYS A 193 24.48 17.78 6.48
C LYS A 193 22.99 18.10 6.61
N GLY A 194 22.41 17.80 7.77
CA GLY A 194 21.03 18.14 8.11
C GLY A 194 20.01 17.12 7.66
N ILE A 195 20.39 15.85 7.45
CA ILE A 195 19.43 14.75 7.37
C ILE A 195 18.78 14.57 8.74
N THR A 196 17.45 14.50 8.74
CA THR A 196 16.62 14.34 9.95
C THR A 196 15.96 12.98 10.01
N ASP A 197 15.87 12.27 8.89
CA ASP A 197 15.17 11.00 8.77
C ASP A 197 15.97 10.08 7.85
N VAL A 198 15.99 8.78 8.17
CA VAL A 198 16.62 7.76 7.33
C VAL A 198 15.62 6.64 7.05
N THR A 199 15.52 6.26 5.79
CA THR A 199 14.81 5.05 5.35
C THR A 199 15.73 4.14 4.54
N CYS A 200 15.44 2.85 4.51
CA CYS A 200 16.31 1.82 3.94
C CYS A 200 15.54 0.95 2.95
N ASP A 201 15.43 1.32 1.69
CA ASP A 201 14.58 0.61 0.75
C ASP A 201 15.31 -0.56 0.09
N MET A 202 14.62 -1.69 -0.08
CA MET A 202 15.15 -2.80 -0.85
C MET A 202 15.25 -2.43 -2.33
N LEU A 203 16.20 -3.04 -3.05
CA LEU A 203 16.26 -2.90 -4.51
C LEU A 203 14.98 -3.38 -5.17
N TYR A 204 14.55 -2.68 -6.23
CA TYR A 204 13.39 -3.08 -7.03
C TYR A 204 13.81 -4.01 -8.17
N PRO A 205 13.08 -5.11 -8.42
CA PRO A 205 13.34 -6.01 -9.54
C PRO A 205 12.70 -5.49 -10.86
N ALA A 206 12.92 -4.21 -11.18
CA ALA A 206 12.32 -3.50 -12.32
C ALA A 206 13.33 -2.62 -13.07
N GLY A 207 13.01 -2.24 -14.31
CA GLY A 207 13.81 -1.36 -15.17
C GLY A 207 15.27 -1.78 -15.31
N SER A 208 16.18 -0.80 -15.23
CA SER A 208 17.64 -1.07 -15.19
C SER A 208 18.02 -1.94 -14.00
N GLY A 209 17.29 -1.77 -12.89
CA GLY A 209 17.47 -2.50 -11.64
C GLY A 209 17.33 -4.02 -11.76
N LYS A 210 16.60 -4.56 -12.76
CA LYS A 210 16.48 -6.03 -12.96
C LYS A 210 17.82 -6.73 -13.05
N ALA A 211 18.73 -6.22 -13.87
CA ALA A 211 20.06 -6.79 -14.04
C ALA A 211 20.90 -6.62 -12.77
N TYR A 212 20.75 -5.48 -12.08
CA TYR A 212 21.48 -5.17 -10.86
C TYR A 212 20.98 -5.98 -9.65
N PHE A 213 19.69 -6.33 -9.61
CA PHE A 213 19.04 -7.06 -8.51
C PHE A 213 19.67 -8.44 -8.24
N GLN A 214 20.38 -9.04 -9.20
CA GLN A 214 21.17 -10.25 -8.98
C GLN A 214 22.32 -10.06 -7.96
N ARG A 215 22.70 -8.81 -7.68
CA ARG A 215 23.74 -8.41 -6.71
C ARG A 215 23.15 -7.92 -5.40
N ASN A 216 21.87 -8.21 -5.13
CA ASN A 216 21.19 -7.75 -3.93
C ASN A 216 21.86 -8.27 -2.65
N CYS A 217 21.66 -7.55 -1.55
CA CYS A 217 21.96 -8.01 -0.21
C CYS A 217 20.84 -8.92 0.32
N THR A 218 21.15 -9.70 1.36
CA THR A 218 20.15 -10.56 2.01
C THR A 218 19.37 -9.79 3.06
N TYR A 219 18.15 -10.23 3.40
CA TYR A 219 17.34 -9.60 4.45
C TYR A 219 18.02 -9.60 5.82
N GLY A 220 18.83 -10.61 6.12
CA GLY A 220 19.66 -10.66 7.32
C GLY A 220 20.67 -9.50 7.39
N GLN A 221 21.38 -9.24 6.30
CA GLN A 221 22.34 -8.14 6.21
C GLN A 221 21.65 -6.78 6.35
N VAL A 222 20.48 -6.62 5.73
CA VAL A 222 19.68 -5.39 5.85
C VAL A 222 19.20 -5.19 7.29
N SER A 223 18.76 -6.26 7.95
CA SER A 223 18.38 -6.20 9.37
C SER A 223 19.54 -5.81 10.26
N ASP A 224 20.73 -6.41 10.05
CA ASP A 224 21.95 -6.05 10.79
C ASP A 224 22.31 -4.58 10.60
N PHE A 225 22.18 -4.08 9.36
CA PHE A 225 22.45 -2.69 9.03
C PHE A 225 21.48 -1.74 9.71
N ILE A 226 20.17 -2.00 9.63
CA ILE A 226 19.13 -1.15 10.25
C ILE A 226 19.29 -1.12 11.78
N ILE A 227 19.52 -2.29 12.40
CA ILE A 227 19.74 -2.40 13.84
C ILE A 227 21.00 -1.63 14.24
N GLY A 228 22.12 -1.85 13.55
CA GLY A 228 23.38 -1.15 13.82
C GLY A 228 23.28 0.36 13.57
N LEU A 229 22.52 0.78 12.57
CA LEU A 229 22.27 2.20 12.30
C LEU A 229 21.50 2.85 13.45
N ARG A 230 20.46 2.20 13.97
CA ARG A 230 19.69 2.74 15.09
C ARG A 230 20.55 3.04 16.33
N ASP A 231 21.54 2.21 16.61
CA ASP A 231 22.43 2.38 17.76
C ASP A 231 23.38 3.58 17.61
N LEU A 232 23.61 4.02 16.37
CA LEU A 232 24.51 5.15 16.05
C LEU A 232 23.78 6.47 15.81
N LEU A 233 22.49 6.42 15.45
CA LEU A 233 21.69 7.61 15.16
C LEU A 233 21.44 8.44 16.42
N PRO A 234 21.61 9.78 16.36
CA PRO A 234 21.15 10.68 17.42
C PRO A 234 19.64 10.57 17.66
N ASP A 235 19.18 10.85 18.87
CA ASP A 235 17.75 10.78 19.22
C ASP A 235 16.86 11.73 18.41
N CYS A 236 17.42 12.81 17.87
CA CYS A 236 16.71 13.75 17.00
C CYS A 236 16.61 13.30 15.54
N VAL A 237 17.20 12.15 15.17
CA VAL A 237 17.11 11.58 13.82
C VAL A 237 16.22 10.36 13.84
N GLU A 238 15.24 10.37 12.95
CA GLU A 238 14.28 9.29 12.80
C GLU A 238 14.83 8.17 11.91
N LEU A 239 14.50 6.93 12.24
CA LEU A 239 14.72 5.76 11.39
C LEU A 239 13.34 5.22 11.02
N SER A 240 12.78 5.73 9.93
CA SER A 240 11.37 5.53 9.55
C SER A 240 10.91 4.08 9.62
N PRO A 241 11.67 3.08 9.14
CA PRO A 241 11.24 1.68 9.22
C PRO A 241 11.00 1.22 10.65
N LEU A 242 11.86 1.61 11.58
CA LEU A 242 11.75 1.23 12.98
C LEU A 242 10.61 1.98 13.67
N ILE A 243 10.44 3.27 13.41
CA ILE A 243 9.36 4.07 13.99
C ILE A 243 8.00 3.55 13.55
N GLU A 244 7.83 3.24 12.27
CA GLU A 244 6.61 2.63 11.76
C GLU A 244 6.37 1.26 12.40
N MET A 245 7.40 0.40 12.51
CA MET A 245 7.27 -0.89 13.20
C MET A 245 6.93 -0.72 14.68
N GLU A 246 7.49 0.26 15.39
CA GLU A 246 7.19 0.57 16.80
C GLU A 246 5.74 1.00 16.97
N SER A 247 5.23 1.87 16.09
CA SER A 247 3.82 2.29 16.04
C SER A 247 2.89 1.11 15.75
N ALA A 248 3.21 0.35 14.71
CA ALA A 248 2.45 -0.83 14.28
C ALA A 248 2.43 -1.92 15.35
N CYS A 249 3.53 -2.11 16.09
CA CYS A 249 3.61 -3.04 17.21
C CYS A 249 2.56 -2.77 18.30
N ARG A 250 2.18 -1.51 18.54
CA ARG A 250 1.19 -1.18 19.58
C ARG A 250 -0.22 -1.59 19.19
N THR A 251 -0.63 -1.32 17.95
CA THR A 251 -2.05 -1.34 17.54
C THR A 251 -2.37 -2.36 16.44
N LEU A 252 -1.34 -2.88 15.77
CA LEU A 252 -1.43 -3.73 14.58
C LEU A 252 -2.38 -3.18 13.50
N THR A 253 -2.35 -1.85 13.29
CA THR A 253 -3.28 -1.15 12.39
C THR A 253 -2.70 -0.75 11.04
N HIS A 254 -1.43 -0.44 10.92
CA HIS A 254 -0.84 0.01 9.65
C HIS A 254 0.68 -0.16 9.65
N TYR A 255 1.25 -0.39 8.47
CA TYR A 255 2.69 -0.44 8.22
C TYR A 255 2.96 -0.31 6.72
N HIS A 256 3.53 0.81 6.29
CA HIS A 256 3.54 1.23 4.88
C HIS A 256 4.88 1.02 4.20
N TYR A 257 5.96 1.20 4.95
CA TYR A 257 7.34 1.06 4.48
C TYR A 257 7.64 -0.03 3.40
N PRO A 258 7.12 -1.28 3.48
CA PRO A 258 7.37 -2.30 2.45
C PRO A 258 6.55 -2.09 1.14
N GLY A 259 5.86 -0.97 0.96
CA GLY A 259 5.00 -0.68 -0.19
C GLY A 259 3.67 -1.43 -0.18
N ASN A 260 3.20 -1.87 1.00
CA ASN A 260 1.89 -2.52 1.14
C ASN A 260 0.80 -1.48 1.36
N ASP A 261 0.53 -0.69 0.33
CA ASP A 261 -0.50 0.35 0.37
C ASP A 261 -1.82 -0.15 -0.19
N THR A 262 -2.93 0.53 0.10
CA THR A 262 -4.19 0.20 -0.60
C THR A 262 -4.04 0.53 -2.07
N TYR A 263 -3.45 1.68 -2.36
CA TYR A 263 -3.14 2.15 -3.70
C TYR A 263 -1.67 2.57 -3.76
N ASP A 264 -1.01 2.21 -4.84
CA ASP A 264 0.24 2.80 -5.28
C ASP A 264 0.08 3.07 -6.77
N ILE A 265 -0.25 4.32 -7.09
CA ILE A 265 -0.52 4.73 -8.46
C ILE A 265 0.54 5.70 -8.92
N GLU A 266 0.88 5.65 -10.20
CA GLU A 266 1.75 6.62 -10.83
C GLU A 266 1.01 7.39 -11.93
N VAL A 267 1.23 8.70 -11.97
CA VAL A 267 0.65 9.59 -12.98
C VAL A 267 1.76 10.13 -13.88
N GLU A 268 1.73 9.71 -15.14
CA GLU A 268 2.71 10.06 -16.16
C GLU A 268 2.51 11.49 -16.69
N PRO A 269 3.51 12.08 -17.39
CA PRO A 269 3.38 13.42 -17.97
C PRO A 269 2.14 13.65 -18.85
N SER A 270 1.64 12.60 -19.48
CA SER A 270 0.42 12.61 -20.32
C SER A 270 -0.89 12.67 -19.52
N GLY A 271 -0.84 12.43 -18.20
CA GLY A 271 -2.01 12.19 -17.37
C GLY A 271 -2.53 10.76 -17.44
N GLU A 272 -1.79 9.85 -18.06
CA GLU A 272 -2.03 8.41 -17.96
C GLU A 272 -1.69 7.92 -16.55
N VAL A 273 -2.46 6.95 -16.06
CA VAL A 273 -2.33 6.40 -14.72
C VAL A 273 -2.01 4.92 -14.79
N THR A 274 -0.94 4.54 -14.13
CA THR A 274 -0.51 3.15 -13.96
C THR A 274 -0.56 2.74 -12.50
N PHE A 275 -0.50 1.44 -12.26
CA PHE A 275 -0.43 0.87 -10.93
C PHE A 275 0.98 0.35 -10.70
N ASN A 276 1.43 0.49 -9.46
CA ASN A 276 2.78 0.13 -9.02
C ASN A 276 3.84 1.09 -9.57
N SER A 277 4.12 2.15 -8.81
CA SER A 277 5.01 3.26 -9.22
C SER A 277 6.47 2.86 -9.44
N SER A 278 6.83 1.64 -9.02
CA SER A 278 8.16 1.08 -9.22
C SER A 278 8.30 0.31 -10.53
N TYR A 279 7.28 0.28 -11.39
CA TYR A 279 7.30 -0.42 -12.68
C TYR A 279 6.89 0.55 -13.79
N THR A 280 7.76 0.72 -14.78
CA THR A 280 7.61 1.73 -15.83
C THR A 280 7.69 1.13 -17.22
N GLY A 281 7.19 1.86 -18.23
CA GLY A 281 7.17 1.39 -19.62
C GLY A 281 6.41 0.08 -19.76
N ASP A 282 6.97 -0.87 -20.49
CA ASP A 282 6.34 -2.18 -20.76
C ASP A 282 6.16 -3.06 -19.51
N GLU A 283 6.83 -2.71 -18.41
CA GLU A 283 6.74 -3.44 -17.13
C GLU A 283 5.62 -2.89 -16.24
N SER A 284 5.12 -1.70 -16.56
CA SER A 284 4.07 -1.06 -15.80
C SER A 284 2.76 -1.84 -15.93
N ILE A 285 2.04 -1.97 -14.82
CA ILE A 285 0.77 -2.67 -14.82
C ILE A 285 -0.29 -1.68 -15.31
N PHE A 286 -0.65 -1.81 -16.58
CA PHE A 286 -1.79 -1.10 -17.11
C PHE A 286 -3.09 -1.67 -16.53
N ALA A 287 -4.03 -0.76 -16.29
CA ALA A 287 -5.42 -1.13 -16.12
C ALA A 287 -5.89 -2.02 -17.29
N THR A 288 -7.00 -2.73 -17.07
CA THR A 288 -7.65 -3.57 -18.11
C THR A 288 -7.93 -2.79 -19.41
N GLN A 289 -8.03 -1.46 -19.30
CA GLN A 289 -7.96 -0.49 -20.38
C GLN A 289 -7.09 0.68 -19.90
N THR A 290 -6.50 1.46 -20.82
CA THR A 290 -5.76 2.68 -20.45
C THR A 290 -6.60 3.58 -19.54
N LEU A 291 -6.05 3.95 -18.40
CA LEU A 291 -6.67 4.82 -17.41
C LEU A 291 -6.02 6.20 -17.48
N SER A 292 -6.82 7.26 -17.43
CA SER A 292 -6.29 8.63 -17.44
C SER A 292 -7.03 9.50 -16.44
N ILE A 293 -6.33 10.51 -15.90
CA ILE A 293 -6.96 11.58 -15.11
C ILE A 293 -8.10 12.30 -15.87
N ALA A 294 -8.17 12.13 -17.20
CA ALA A 294 -9.25 12.67 -18.02
C ALA A 294 -10.58 11.91 -17.89
N ASP A 295 -10.57 10.66 -17.42
CA ASP A 295 -11.76 9.80 -17.34
C ASP A 295 -12.89 10.38 -16.48
N GLU A 296 -14.13 10.34 -16.97
CA GLU A 296 -15.30 10.84 -16.22
C GLU A 296 -15.57 10.03 -14.94
N SER A 297 -15.39 8.71 -14.99
CA SER A 297 -15.53 7.79 -13.85
C SER A 297 -14.18 7.42 -13.24
N PHE A 298 -13.24 8.37 -13.18
CA PHE A 298 -11.85 8.13 -12.77
C PHE A 298 -11.77 7.30 -11.50
N ALA A 299 -12.37 7.75 -10.39
CA ALA A 299 -12.22 7.06 -9.11
C ALA A 299 -12.71 5.60 -9.15
N ALA A 300 -13.89 5.36 -9.72
CA ALA A 300 -14.44 4.00 -9.83
C ALA A 300 -13.58 3.09 -10.73
N LYS A 301 -13.10 3.62 -11.87
CA LYS A 301 -12.18 2.89 -12.75
C LYS A 301 -10.85 2.61 -12.05
N THR A 302 -10.30 3.56 -11.29
CA THR A 302 -9.05 3.37 -10.54
C THR A 302 -9.21 2.30 -9.47
N VAL A 303 -10.27 2.36 -8.66
CA VAL A 303 -10.59 1.33 -7.66
C VAL A 303 -10.68 -0.05 -8.31
N PHE A 304 -11.46 -0.17 -9.39
CA PHE A 304 -11.66 -1.43 -10.10
C PHE A 304 -10.36 -2.00 -10.68
N ASN A 305 -9.53 -1.14 -11.29
CA ASN A 305 -8.30 -1.59 -11.91
C ASN A 305 -7.21 -1.93 -10.89
N ASN A 306 -7.19 -1.31 -9.71
CA ASN A 306 -6.28 -1.60 -8.60
C ASN A 306 -6.54 -2.95 -7.91
N THR A 307 -7.71 -3.57 -8.11
CA THR A 307 -8.09 -4.79 -7.37
C THR A 307 -7.09 -5.97 -7.44
N PRO A 308 -6.33 -6.20 -8.53
CA PRO A 308 -5.29 -7.23 -8.56
C PRO A 308 -4.10 -6.90 -7.65
N GLU A 309 -3.68 -5.63 -7.60
CA GLU A 309 -2.66 -5.15 -6.65
C GLU A 309 -3.14 -5.36 -5.21
N LEU A 310 -4.38 -5.00 -4.93
CA LEU A 310 -4.96 -5.18 -3.60
C LEU A 310 -5.01 -6.68 -3.22
N ARG A 311 -5.44 -7.54 -4.14
CA ARG A 311 -5.43 -9.00 -3.97
C ARG A 311 -4.02 -9.53 -3.66
N LEU A 312 -3.02 -9.08 -4.42
CA LEU A 312 -1.61 -9.44 -4.20
C LEU A 312 -1.11 -8.96 -2.82
N ARG A 313 -1.44 -7.74 -2.42
CA ARG A 313 -0.98 -7.14 -1.15
C ARG A 313 -1.60 -7.80 0.07
N HIS A 314 -2.81 -8.33 -0.04
CA HIS A 314 -3.41 -9.20 0.97
C HIS A 314 -2.84 -10.64 0.97
N GLY A 315 -2.08 -11.02 -0.06
CA GLY A 315 -1.42 -12.32 -0.15
C GLY A 315 -0.28 -12.48 0.86
N MET A 316 -0.17 -13.69 1.42
CA MET A 316 0.93 -14.12 2.29
C MET A 316 1.67 -15.28 1.62
N PRO A 317 2.69 -15.01 0.78
CA PRO A 317 3.31 -16.06 -0.03
C PRO A 317 4.17 -17.03 0.79
N TYR A 318 4.64 -16.64 1.98
CA TYR A 318 5.56 -17.43 2.78
C TYR A 318 4.84 -18.20 3.89
N LYS A 319 5.09 -19.51 4.00
CA LYS A 319 4.48 -20.37 5.05
C LYS A 319 4.71 -19.85 6.47
N ALA A 320 5.90 -19.28 6.72
CA ALA A 320 6.26 -18.72 8.02
C ALA A 320 5.40 -17.50 8.43
N CYS A 321 4.71 -16.86 7.49
CA CYS A 321 3.79 -15.77 7.79
C CYS A 321 2.55 -16.26 8.56
N HIS A 322 2.12 -17.51 8.35
CA HIS A 322 0.91 -18.03 9.00
C HIS A 322 1.00 -18.05 10.52
N THR A 323 2.21 -18.26 11.06
CA THR A 323 2.46 -18.33 12.52
C THR A 323 3.13 -17.08 13.08
N CYS A 324 3.36 -16.04 12.26
CA CYS A 324 4.07 -14.85 12.69
C CYS A 324 3.11 -13.79 13.26
N GLU A 325 3.42 -13.25 14.45
CA GLU A 325 2.54 -12.27 15.10
C GLU A 325 2.45 -10.93 14.35
N PHE A 326 3.50 -10.56 13.61
CA PHE A 326 3.57 -9.30 12.86
C PHE A 326 2.96 -9.40 11.46
N ALA A 327 2.64 -10.61 10.98
CA ALA A 327 2.24 -10.81 9.59
C ALA A 327 0.99 -10.00 9.21
N VAL A 328 0.04 -9.83 10.12
CA VAL A 328 -1.21 -9.07 9.90
C VAL A 328 -1.03 -7.57 9.60
N VAL A 329 0.18 -7.03 9.81
CA VAL A 329 0.55 -5.67 9.42
C VAL A 329 1.70 -5.66 8.42
N CYS A 330 2.74 -6.48 8.66
CA CYS A 330 3.88 -6.64 7.76
C CYS A 330 3.46 -7.13 6.36
N SER A 331 2.32 -7.80 6.27
CA SER A 331 1.72 -8.23 5.01
C SER A 331 2.61 -9.16 4.19
N GLY A 332 3.53 -9.88 4.82
CA GLY A 332 4.46 -10.77 4.13
C GLY A 332 5.73 -10.10 3.60
N GLY A 333 5.99 -8.84 3.96
CA GLY A 333 7.19 -8.11 3.56
C GLY A 333 6.98 -7.26 2.31
N TRP A 334 8.07 -6.94 1.59
CA TRP A 334 8.07 -6.02 0.45
C TRP A 334 7.09 -6.48 -0.61
N ALA A 335 6.15 -5.61 -0.98
CA ALA A 335 5.07 -5.92 -1.91
C ALA A 335 5.62 -6.48 -3.23
N TRP A 336 6.66 -5.84 -3.76
CA TRP A 336 7.33 -6.19 -5.00
C TRP A 336 8.12 -7.51 -4.95
N HIS A 337 8.47 -7.98 -3.76
CA HIS A 337 9.22 -9.23 -3.59
C HIS A 337 8.31 -10.45 -3.51
N LYS A 338 6.99 -10.27 -3.29
CA LYS A 338 6.02 -11.35 -3.17
C LYS A 338 5.86 -12.20 -4.44
N GLN A 339 6.20 -11.63 -5.59
CA GLN A 339 6.08 -12.27 -6.90
C GLN A 339 7.43 -12.72 -7.48
N LEU A 340 8.52 -12.62 -6.70
CA LEU A 340 9.81 -13.15 -7.13
C LEU A 340 9.71 -14.66 -7.37
N SER A 341 10.45 -15.15 -8.36
CA SER A 341 10.60 -16.59 -8.56
C SER A 341 11.30 -17.21 -7.35
N GLU A 342 11.05 -18.50 -7.10
CA GLU A 342 11.66 -19.25 -5.99
C GLU A 342 13.20 -19.09 -5.94
N PRO A 343 13.97 -19.23 -7.05
CA PRO A 343 15.42 -18.99 -7.01
C PRO A 343 15.82 -17.57 -6.59
N MET A 344 15.05 -16.56 -7.00
CA MET A 344 15.33 -15.16 -6.64
C MET A 344 14.97 -14.86 -5.18
N SER A 345 13.87 -15.46 -4.69
CA SER A 345 13.49 -15.40 -3.28
C SER A 345 14.54 -16.07 -2.39
N ASP A 346 15.05 -17.24 -2.80
CA ASP A 346 16.08 -17.98 -2.06
C ASP A 346 17.39 -17.20 -1.97
N LEU A 347 17.79 -16.51 -3.04
CA LEU A 347 19.01 -15.69 -3.08
C LEU A 347 19.04 -14.61 -2.00
N ILE A 348 17.90 -14.02 -1.66
CA ILE A 348 17.81 -12.86 -0.76
C ILE A 348 17.27 -13.21 0.64
N SER A 349 16.69 -14.40 0.82
CA SER A 349 16.01 -14.82 2.06
C SER A 349 16.91 -15.18 3.24
N HIS A 350 18.23 -15.06 3.11
CA HIS A 350 19.16 -15.51 4.15
C HIS A 350 19.25 -14.53 5.34
N GLY A 351 19.23 -15.10 6.56
CA GLY A 351 19.49 -14.39 7.81
C GLY A 351 18.31 -13.58 8.38
N ASP A 352 17.25 -13.36 7.62
CA ASP A 352 15.92 -12.90 8.09
C ASP A 352 14.85 -13.17 7.01
N CYS A 353 13.58 -13.00 7.34
CA CYS A 353 12.50 -13.07 6.36
C CYS A 353 12.33 -11.76 5.58
N ALA A 354 11.54 -11.81 4.51
CA ALA A 354 11.16 -10.64 3.73
C ALA A 354 10.44 -9.56 4.53
N GLY A 355 9.98 -9.84 5.75
CA GLY A 355 9.38 -8.84 6.63
C GLY A 355 10.36 -8.15 7.59
N LEU A 356 11.65 -8.51 7.57
CA LEU A 356 12.67 -8.11 8.57
C LEU A 356 12.22 -8.38 10.01
N LYS A 357 11.84 -9.62 10.33
CA LYS A 357 11.30 -10.01 11.65
C LYS A 357 12.25 -9.66 12.80
N ARG A 358 13.56 -9.59 12.56
CA ARG A 358 14.54 -9.19 13.58
C ARG A 358 14.38 -7.72 13.95
N VAL A 359 14.10 -6.84 12.98
CA VAL A 359 13.84 -5.42 13.23
C VAL A 359 12.50 -5.25 13.96
N TRP A 360 11.46 -6.01 13.59
CA TRP A 360 10.20 -6.07 14.35
C TRP A 360 10.41 -6.50 15.81
N SER A 361 11.30 -7.47 16.04
CA SER A 361 11.60 -7.94 17.39
C SER A 361 12.31 -6.86 18.22
N LEU A 362 13.20 -6.08 17.60
CA LEU A 362 13.80 -4.90 18.22
C LEU A 362 12.74 -3.83 18.54
N ALA A 363 11.87 -3.50 17.58
CA ALA A 363 10.79 -2.54 17.77
C ALA A 363 9.89 -2.93 18.95
N LYS A 364 9.42 -4.18 18.97
CA LYS A 364 8.61 -4.73 20.07
C LYS A 364 9.31 -4.62 21.43
N SER A 365 10.60 -4.97 21.48
CA SER A 365 11.43 -4.87 22.69
C SER A 365 11.54 -3.43 23.20
N ARG A 366 11.82 -2.47 22.31
CA ARG A 366 11.93 -1.04 22.63
C ARG A 366 10.63 -0.44 23.15
N MET A 367 9.51 -0.92 22.64
CA MET A 367 8.18 -0.49 23.11
C MET A 367 7.78 -1.11 24.46
N GLY A 368 8.56 -2.06 24.98
CA GLY A 368 8.29 -2.73 26.25
C GLY A 368 7.00 -3.55 26.23
N ILE A 369 6.50 -3.94 25.05
CA ILE A 369 5.26 -4.68 24.92
C ILE A 369 5.54 -6.19 24.86
N THR A 370 4.84 -6.95 25.69
CA THR A 370 4.88 -8.41 25.64
C THR A 370 3.92 -8.96 24.58
N HIS A 371 2.83 -8.24 24.33
CA HIS A 371 1.79 -8.59 23.36
C HIS A 371 1.31 -7.35 22.62
N ALA A 372 1.17 -7.47 21.30
CA ALA A 372 0.57 -6.45 20.47
C ALA A 372 -0.97 -6.46 20.59
N ASP A 373 -1.59 -5.29 20.70
CA ASP A 373 -3.04 -5.14 20.81
C ASP A 373 -3.66 -4.96 19.42
N ARG A 374 -4.71 -5.73 19.11
CA ARG A 374 -5.47 -5.65 17.83
C ARG A 374 -6.93 -5.22 18.05
N SER A 375 -7.33 -4.95 19.29
CA SER A 375 -8.72 -4.65 19.66
C SER A 375 -9.26 -3.40 18.97
N GLN A 376 -8.42 -2.37 18.81
CA GLN A 376 -8.79 -1.14 18.09
C GLN A 376 -9.13 -1.43 16.62
N TYR A 377 -8.30 -2.25 15.96
CA TYR A 377 -8.51 -2.67 14.60
C TYR A 377 -9.84 -3.44 14.45
N LEU A 378 -10.06 -4.44 15.30
CA LEU A 378 -11.27 -5.27 15.28
C LEU A 378 -12.54 -4.44 15.52
N THR A 379 -12.48 -3.50 16.47
CA THR A 379 -13.59 -2.55 16.76
C THR A 379 -13.89 -1.66 15.55
N MET A 380 -12.86 -1.14 14.88
CA MET A 380 -13.03 -0.33 13.66
C MET A 380 -13.72 -1.15 12.56
N ILE A 381 -13.28 -2.38 12.34
CA ILE A 381 -13.82 -3.27 11.31
C ILE A 381 -15.27 -3.68 11.63
N GLU A 382 -15.57 -4.00 12.88
CA GLU A 382 -16.94 -4.28 13.29
C GLU A 382 -17.87 -3.09 13.00
N ARG A 383 -17.41 -1.86 13.29
CA ARG A 383 -18.17 -0.64 12.97
C ARG A 383 -18.40 -0.49 11.46
N ARG A 384 -17.39 -0.79 10.63
CA ARG A 384 -17.51 -0.75 9.15
C ARG A 384 -18.52 -1.81 8.66
N HIS A 385 -18.46 -3.04 9.16
CA HIS A 385 -19.44 -4.07 8.81
C HIS A 385 -20.87 -3.72 9.21
N ARG A 386 -21.07 -3.17 10.42
CA ARG A 386 -22.40 -2.70 10.85
C ARG A 386 -22.95 -1.61 9.94
N ARG A 387 -22.10 -0.67 9.51
CA ARG A 387 -22.48 0.36 8.52
C ARG A 387 -22.88 -0.25 7.18
N GLY A 388 -22.10 -1.21 6.69
CA GLY A 388 -22.42 -1.95 5.47
C GLY A 388 -23.75 -2.70 5.54
N ALA A 389 -24.01 -3.42 6.64
CA ALA A 389 -25.28 -4.12 6.85
C ALA A 389 -26.49 -3.16 6.89
N VAL A 390 -26.33 -1.95 7.45
CA VAL A 390 -27.37 -0.91 7.39
C VAL A 390 -27.59 -0.42 5.96
N GLU A 391 -26.53 -0.26 5.18
CA GLU A 391 -26.62 0.21 3.80
C GLU A 391 -27.30 -0.82 2.89
N VAL A 392 -26.98 -2.11 3.02
CA VAL A 392 -27.69 -3.21 2.35
C VAL A 392 -29.19 -3.12 2.58
N ARG A 393 -29.63 -2.98 3.85
CA ARG A 393 -31.07 -2.90 4.18
C ARG A 393 -31.76 -1.69 3.54
N LYS A 394 -31.07 -0.55 3.44
CA LYS A 394 -31.62 0.62 2.74
C LYS A 394 -31.79 0.36 1.26
N LEU A 395 -30.79 -0.25 0.62
CA LEU A 395 -30.83 -0.60 -0.80
C LEU A 395 -31.93 -1.63 -1.08
N GLU A 396 -32.03 -2.69 -0.27
CA GLU A 396 -33.11 -3.68 -0.34
C GLU A 396 -34.49 -3.04 -0.19
N THR A 397 -34.64 -2.09 0.75
CA THR A 397 -35.89 -1.34 0.93
C THR A 397 -36.22 -0.48 -0.28
N SER A 398 -35.21 0.14 -0.90
CA SER A 398 -35.37 0.94 -2.13
C SER A 398 -35.84 0.05 -3.29
N ILE A 399 -35.25 -1.13 -3.44
CA ILE A 399 -35.63 -2.12 -4.46
C ILE A 399 -37.06 -2.64 -4.21
N ALA A 400 -37.39 -2.98 -2.97
CA ALA A 400 -38.74 -3.45 -2.62
C ALA A 400 -39.84 -2.40 -2.88
N ARG A 401 -39.48 -1.11 -2.86
CA ARG A 401 -40.37 0.01 -3.20
C ARG A 401 -40.40 0.35 -4.70
N GLY A 402 -39.61 -0.32 -5.52
CA GLY A 402 -39.46 -0.04 -6.96
C GLY A 402 -38.72 1.26 -7.28
N ALA A 403 -38.02 1.85 -6.29
CA ALA A 403 -37.21 3.05 -6.48
C ALA A 403 -35.78 2.72 -6.99
N ASP A 404 -35.40 1.45 -6.96
CA ASP A 404 -34.14 0.94 -7.50
C ASP A 404 -34.31 -0.49 -8.01
N THR A 405 -33.33 -1.00 -8.73
CA THR A 405 -33.27 -2.40 -9.16
C THR A 405 -31.90 -3.00 -8.85
N VAL A 406 -31.88 -4.31 -8.65
CA VAL A 406 -30.64 -5.08 -8.64
C VAL A 406 -29.92 -4.85 -9.97
N LEU A 407 -28.61 -4.62 -9.91
CA LEU A 407 -27.75 -4.50 -11.07
C LEU A 407 -27.28 -5.90 -11.47
N GLU A 408 -27.67 -6.37 -12.64
CA GLU A 408 -27.16 -7.61 -13.22
C GLU A 408 -25.85 -7.32 -13.96
N GLU A 409 -24.72 -7.83 -13.49
CA GLU A 409 -23.43 -7.58 -14.17
C GLU A 409 -23.41 -8.12 -15.61
N SER A 410 -24.15 -9.20 -15.88
CA SER A 410 -24.21 -9.83 -17.20
C SER A 410 -24.70 -8.86 -18.27
N ASP A 411 -25.53 -7.89 -17.90
CA ASP A 411 -26.06 -6.88 -18.83
C ASP A 411 -24.98 -5.92 -19.35
N PHE A 412 -23.82 -5.89 -18.68
CA PHE A 412 -22.71 -5.00 -18.99
C PHE A 412 -21.41 -5.74 -19.30
N ALA A 413 -21.43 -7.07 -19.51
CA ALA A 413 -20.23 -7.87 -19.69
C ALA A 413 -19.30 -7.35 -20.80
N ASP A 414 -19.89 -6.82 -21.87
CA ASP A 414 -19.18 -6.23 -23.03
C ASP A 414 -19.21 -4.68 -23.05
N ASP A 415 -19.80 -4.04 -22.04
CA ASP A 415 -19.96 -2.57 -21.97
C ASP A 415 -19.23 -1.99 -20.75
N TYR A 416 -17.91 -1.82 -20.91
CA TYR A 416 -17.04 -1.28 -19.86
C TYR A 416 -17.51 0.09 -19.35
N GLN A 417 -17.85 1.01 -20.26
CA GLN A 417 -18.25 2.36 -19.83
C GLN A 417 -19.65 2.35 -19.20
N GLY A 418 -20.59 1.62 -19.79
CA GLY A 418 -21.93 1.45 -19.22
C GLY A 418 -21.90 0.82 -17.84
N TYR A 419 -20.99 -0.13 -17.58
CA TYR A 419 -20.76 -0.71 -16.27
C TYR A 419 -20.39 0.37 -15.23
N PHE A 420 -19.39 1.22 -15.49
CA PHE A 420 -19.02 2.28 -14.53
C PHE A 420 -20.07 3.37 -14.37
N ASN A 421 -20.88 3.64 -15.40
CA ASN A 421 -21.99 4.58 -15.32
C ASN A 421 -23.05 4.13 -14.28
N GLN A 422 -23.10 2.84 -13.91
CA GLN A 422 -24.02 2.33 -12.88
C GLN A 422 -23.61 2.65 -11.45
N PHE A 423 -22.35 3.04 -11.23
CA PHE A 423 -21.75 3.21 -9.90
C PHE A 423 -21.55 4.67 -9.50
N THR A 424 -22.38 5.58 -10.04
CA THR A 424 -22.50 6.97 -9.51
C THR A 424 -23.14 7.04 -8.12
N ARG A 425 -23.66 5.90 -7.63
CA ARG A 425 -24.20 5.67 -6.29
C ARG A 425 -24.05 4.20 -5.90
N PRO A 426 -24.12 3.85 -4.60
CA PRO A 426 -24.20 2.46 -4.14
C PRO A 426 -25.32 1.64 -4.81
N ARG A 427 -25.06 0.37 -5.13
CA ARG A 427 -26.00 -0.58 -5.75
C ARG A 427 -25.94 -1.95 -5.07
N ILE A 428 -27.00 -2.75 -5.22
CA ILE A 428 -26.93 -4.20 -5.01
C ILE A 428 -26.70 -4.86 -6.35
N VAL A 429 -25.69 -5.72 -6.42
CA VAL A 429 -25.18 -6.33 -7.65
C VAL A 429 -25.41 -7.83 -7.63
N ALA A 430 -26.09 -8.36 -8.65
CA ALA A 430 -26.12 -9.78 -8.92
C ALA A 430 -24.87 -10.16 -9.74
N MET A 431 -24.00 -10.96 -9.13
CA MET A 431 -22.71 -11.27 -9.74
C MET A 431 -22.83 -12.31 -10.85
N ALA A 432 -22.32 -12.00 -12.04
CA ALA A 432 -22.18 -12.91 -13.16
C ALA A 432 -21.03 -13.92 -12.91
N PRO A 433 -21.18 -15.19 -13.35
CA PRO A 433 -20.10 -16.18 -13.35
C PRO A 433 -18.89 -15.74 -14.18
N GLY A 434 -17.72 -16.27 -13.86
CA GLY A 434 -16.46 -15.95 -14.53
C GLY A 434 -15.95 -14.52 -14.26
N ALA A 435 -15.13 -14.03 -15.19
CA ALA A 435 -14.55 -12.70 -15.11
C ALA A 435 -15.41 -11.66 -15.86
N ILE A 436 -15.60 -10.50 -15.26
CA ILE A 436 -16.18 -9.32 -15.93
C ILE A 436 -15.09 -8.28 -16.10
N HIS A 437 -14.90 -7.82 -17.34
CA HIS A 437 -13.82 -6.91 -17.75
C HIS A 437 -12.45 -7.35 -17.23
N GLY A 438 -12.17 -8.65 -17.29
CA GLY A 438 -10.90 -9.22 -16.84
C GLY A 438 -10.71 -9.31 -15.32
N LYS A 439 -11.75 -9.07 -14.51
CA LYS A 439 -11.68 -9.18 -13.04
C LYS A 439 -12.43 -10.40 -12.50
N THR A 440 -11.77 -11.13 -11.62
CA THR A 440 -12.30 -12.30 -10.90
C THR A 440 -13.36 -11.90 -9.86
N TRP A 441 -14.03 -12.89 -9.26
CA TRP A 441 -14.98 -12.63 -8.17
C TRP A 441 -14.32 -11.95 -6.96
N VAL A 442 -13.13 -12.39 -6.56
CA VAL A 442 -12.36 -11.79 -5.44
C VAL A 442 -12.09 -10.31 -5.71
N GLU A 443 -11.59 -10.00 -6.91
CA GLU A 443 -11.28 -8.63 -7.33
C GLU A 443 -12.54 -7.74 -7.38
N ARG A 444 -13.64 -8.24 -7.94
CA ARG A 444 -14.89 -7.47 -8.01
C ARG A 444 -15.51 -7.23 -6.63
N LEU A 445 -15.40 -8.17 -5.71
CA LEU A 445 -15.81 -7.97 -4.32
C LEU A 445 -15.00 -6.87 -3.64
N PHE A 446 -13.68 -6.80 -3.88
CA PHE A 446 -12.86 -5.69 -3.39
C PHE A 446 -13.33 -4.34 -3.93
N PHE A 447 -13.65 -4.27 -5.23
CA PHE A 447 -14.21 -3.07 -5.86
C PHE A 447 -15.53 -2.66 -5.21
N TYR A 448 -16.50 -3.57 -5.09
CA TYR A 448 -17.80 -3.28 -4.48
C TYR A 448 -17.68 -2.81 -3.04
N ASP A 449 -16.83 -3.47 -2.26
CA ASP A 449 -16.57 -3.10 -0.88
C ASP A 449 -16.03 -1.67 -0.75
N ALA A 450 -15.12 -1.26 -1.63
CA ALA A 450 -14.52 0.08 -1.63
C ALA A 450 -15.51 1.19 -1.98
N ILE A 451 -16.29 1.02 -3.06
CA ILE A 451 -17.26 2.03 -3.50
C ILE A 451 -18.59 2.01 -2.72
N GLY A 452 -18.72 1.08 -1.76
CA GLY A 452 -19.91 0.91 -0.93
C GLY A 452 -21.09 0.25 -1.66
N ALA A 453 -20.84 -0.45 -2.77
CA ALA A 453 -21.80 -1.34 -3.39
C ALA A 453 -21.85 -2.68 -2.64
N HIS A 454 -22.90 -3.46 -2.88
CA HIS A 454 -23.15 -4.73 -2.21
C HIS A 454 -23.54 -5.81 -3.21
N VAL A 455 -23.49 -7.06 -2.79
CA VAL A 455 -23.82 -8.21 -3.64
C VAL A 455 -25.13 -8.85 -3.20
N SER A 456 -25.90 -9.32 -4.18
CA SER A 456 -27.10 -10.11 -3.96
C SER A 456 -26.72 -11.54 -3.58
N VAL A 457 -26.91 -11.89 -2.31
CA VAL A 457 -26.54 -13.22 -1.77
C VAL A 457 -27.77 -14.12 -1.82
N THR A 458 -27.96 -14.82 -2.94
CA THR A 458 -29.01 -15.83 -3.10
C THR A 458 -28.61 -17.18 -2.49
N ALA A 459 -29.54 -18.14 -2.41
CA ALA A 459 -29.29 -19.46 -1.82
C ALA A 459 -28.10 -20.21 -2.47
N ASN A 460 -27.87 -20.04 -3.78
CA ASN A 460 -26.80 -20.70 -4.51
C ASN A 460 -25.52 -19.86 -4.60
N TRP A 461 -25.54 -18.62 -4.10
CA TRP A 461 -24.41 -17.70 -4.24
C TRP A 461 -23.13 -18.27 -3.61
N PHE A 462 -23.22 -18.92 -2.45
CA PHE A 462 -22.05 -19.48 -1.76
C PHE A 462 -21.40 -20.64 -2.52
N SER A 463 -22.20 -21.53 -3.11
CA SER A 463 -21.67 -22.60 -3.97
C SER A 463 -21.02 -22.05 -5.23
N SER A 464 -21.60 -20.99 -5.83
CA SER A 464 -20.99 -20.30 -6.97
C SER A 464 -19.69 -19.60 -6.56
N ALA A 465 -19.68 -18.89 -5.43
CA ALA A 465 -18.49 -18.23 -4.90
C ALA A 465 -17.36 -19.22 -4.59
N ALA A 466 -17.69 -20.42 -4.09
CA ALA A 466 -16.72 -21.49 -3.86
C ALA A 466 -16.13 -22.02 -5.17
N ALA A 467 -16.94 -22.15 -6.23
CA ALA A 467 -16.46 -22.56 -7.55
C ALA A 467 -15.60 -21.48 -8.24
N GLU A 468 -15.95 -20.21 -8.05
CA GLU A 468 -15.33 -19.07 -8.74
C GLU A 468 -14.08 -18.54 -8.04
N GLY A 469 -14.08 -18.49 -6.70
CA GLY A 469 -13.01 -17.88 -5.91
C GLY A 469 -12.35 -18.82 -4.89
N GLY A 470 -12.86 -20.04 -4.72
CA GLY A 470 -12.28 -21.07 -3.86
C GLY A 470 -12.01 -20.62 -2.43
N GLU A 471 -10.97 -21.20 -1.84
CA GLU A 471 -10.55 -20.90 -0.47
C GLU A 471 -10.14 -19.43 -0.29
N GLU A 472 -9.52 -18.80 -1.30
CA GLU A 472 -9.06 -17.41 -1.25
C GLU A 472 -10.22 -16.46 -0.96
N LEU A 473 -11.32 -16.57 -1.70
CA LEU A 473 -12.51 -15.73 -1.51
C LEU A 473 -13.07 -15.86 -0.10
N PHE A 474 -13.24 -17.09 0.38
CA PHE A 474 -13.77 -17.35 1.72
C PHE A 474 -12.80 -16.89 2.81
N ARG A 475 -11.49 -16.94 2.55
CA ARG A 475 -10.48 -16.37 3.43
C ARG A 475 -10.65 -14.86 3.56
N HIS A 476 -10.93 -14.14 2.47
CA HIS A 476 -11.24 -12.70 2.55
C HIS A 476 -12.52 -12.41 3.33
N ILE A 477 -13.55 -13.25 3.21
CA ILE A 477 -14.79 -13.13 3.98
C ILE A 477 -14.52 -13.35 5.48
N VAL A 478 -13.94 -14.49 5.85
CA VAL A 478 -13.73 -14.89 7.25
C VAL A 478 -12.77 -13.95 7.97
N TYR A 479 -11.69 -13.53 7.29
CA TYR A 479 -10.74 -12.57 7.83
C TYR A 479 -11.19 -11.11 7.69
N ARG A 480 -12.41 -10.84 7.20
CA ARG A 480 -12.98 -9.49 7.09
C ARG A 480 -12.13 -8.51 6.28
N ASN A 481 -11.52 -8.98 5.19
CA ASN A 481 -10.83 -8.11 4.23
C ASN A 481 -11.82 -7.27 3.38
N TYR A 482 -13.09 -7.70 3.32
CA TYR A 482 -14.20 -6.88 2.83
C TYR A 482 -14.85 -6.19 4.02
N HIS A 483 -14.60 -4.89 4.22
CA HIS A 483 -14.93 -4.17 5.44
C HIS A 483 -16.41 -3.78 5.57
N PHE A 484 -17.10 -3.66 4.45
CA PHE A 484 -18.48 -3.19 4.33
C PHE A 484 -19.41 -4.24 3.74
N LEU A 485 -18.89 -5.20 2.96
CA LEU A 485 -19.71 -6.33 2.52
C LEU A 485 -20.15 -7.17 3.72
N SER A 486 -21.37 -7.71 3.64
CA SER A 486 -21.98 -8.49 4.71
C SER A 486 -22.42 -9.84 4.16
N PHE A 487 -21.93 -10.90 4.80
CA PHE A 487 -22.24 -12.28 4.44
C PHE A 487 -22.81 -12.99 5.67
N PRO A 488 -23.94 -13.71 5.54
CA PRO A 488 -24.46 -14.53 6.63
C PRO A 488 -23.45 -15.58 7.13
N ASN A 489 -22.96 -15.43 8.37
CA ASN A 489 -21.95 -16.33 8.96
C ASN A 489 -22.34 -17.81 8.88
N GLY A 490 -23.62 -18.15 9.11
CA GLY A 490 -24.11 -19.53 9.04
C GLY A 490 -23.93 -20.15 7.66
N SER A 491 -24.25 -19.39 6.60
CA SER A 491 -24.09 -19.86 5.22
C SER A 491 -22.62 -19.98 4.82
N VAL A 492 -21.78 -19.02 5.24
CA VAL A 492 -20.31 -19.09 5.05
C VAL A 492 -19.76 -20.36 5.70
N ALA A 493 -20.13 -20.63 6.95
CA ALA A 493 -19.67 -21.80 7.70
C ALA A 493 -20.16 -23.13 7.11
N THR A 494 -21.42 -23.19 6.68
CA THR A 494 -21.96 -24.37 5.98
C THR A 494 -21.17 -24.66 4.72
N GLU A 495 -20.83 -23.64 3.93
CA GLU A 495 -20.06 -23.84 2.71
C GLU A 495 -18.62 -24.27 3.03
N LEU A 496 -17.93 -23.63 3.98
CA LEU A 496 -16.58 -24.04 4.41
C LEU A 496 -16.51 -25.52 4.79
N ARG A 497 -17.48 -26.03 5.55
CA ARG A 497 -17.53 -27.45 5.98
C ARG A 497 -17.71 -28.45 4.82
N ARG A 498 -18.09 -28.00 3.62
CA ARG A 498 -18.19 -28.85 2.42
C ARG A 498 -16.85 -29.05 1.72
N HIS A 499 -15.85 -28.22 2.02
CA HIS A 499 -14.57 -28.21 1.32
C HIS A 499 -13.41 -28.59 2.27
N PRO A 500 -12.44 -29.41 1.82
CA PRO A 500 -11.27 -29.78 2.61
C PRO A 500 -10.17 -28.71 2.51
N TRP A 501 -10.51 -27.46 2.80
CA TRP A 501 -9.59 -26.32 2.75
C TRP A 501 -8.82 -26.15 4.06
N GLU A 502 -7.62 -25.57 4.00
CA GLU A 502 -6.84 -25.24 5.21
C GLU A 502 -7.62 -24.28 6.11
N LEU A 503 -8.33 -23.32 5.53
CA LEU A 503 -9.26 -22.44 6.25
C LEU A 503 -10.34 -23.21 7.01
N THR A 504 -10.87 -24.30 6.44
CA THR A 504 -11.86 -25.15 7.09
C THR A 504 -11.25 -25.85 8.30
N HIS A 505 -10.05 -26.38 8.17
CA HIS A 505 -9.31 -26.98 9.29
C HIS A 505 -9.08 -25.96 10.41
N SER A 506 -8.59 -24.76 10.09
CA SER A 506 -8.38 -23.70 11.08
C SER A 506 -9.67 -23.28 11.79
N LEU A 507 -10.81 -23.23 11.08
CA LEU A 507 -12.11 -22.93 11.68
C LEU A 507 -12.55 -24.02 12.65
N LEU A 508 -12.44 -25.29 12.27
CA LEU A 508 -12.84 -26.41 13.12
C LEU A 508 -11.99 -26.47 14.39
N GLU A 509 -10.68 -26.27 14.26
CA GLU A 509 -9.76 -26.19 15.38
C GLU A 509 -10.13 -25.03 16.34
N ALA A 510 -10.41 -23.84 15.80
CA ALA A 510 -10.84 -22.69 16.60
C ALA A 510 -12.15 -22.97 17.37
N LEU A 511 -13.13 -23.62 16.72
CA LEU A 511 -14.39 -24.02 17.35
C LEU A 511 -14.17 -25.05 18.47
N GLU A 512 -13.30 -26.03 18.26
CA GLU A 512 -12.97 -27.05 19.28
C GLU A 512 -12.31 -26.41 20.51
N ARG A 513 -11.32 -25.54 20.30
CA ARG A 513 -10.64 -24.80 21.38
C ARG A 513 -11.61 -23.95 22.19
N LEU A 514 -12.48 -23.20 21.51
CA LEU A 514 -13.51 -22.36 22.14
C LEU A 514 -14.49 -23.20 22.97
N ARG A 515 -14.94 -24.36 22.47
CA ARG A 515 -15.82 -25.28 23.21
C ARG A 515 -15.12 -25.90 24.43
N GLY A 516 -13.81 -26.15 24.34
CA GLY A 516 -12.98 -26.65 25.43
C GLY A 516 -12.67 -25.62 26.52
N GLY A 517 -13.08 -24.36 26.38
CA GLY A 517 -12.78 -23.29 27.33
C GLY A 517 -11.31 -22.87 27.35
N VAL A 518 -10.53 -23.29 26.36
CA VAL A 518 -9.13 -22.86 26.19
C VAL A 518 -9.16 -21.49 25.54
N GLY A 519 -8.58 -20.49 26.21
CA GLY A 519 -8.46 -19.14 25.66
C GLY A 519 -7.69 -19.15 24.33
N VAL A 520 -8.05 -18.27 23.41
CA VAL A 520 -7.63 -18.33 22.00
C VAL A 520 -6.25 -17.72 21.72
N ARG A 521 -5.39 -17.70 22.74
CA ARG A 521 -4.02 -17.22 22.58
C ARG A 521 -3.17 -18.38 22.08
N ASP A 522 -3.00 -18.41 20.77
CA ASP A 522 -2.25 -19.45 20.10
C ASP A 522 -0.79 -19.03 19.89
N ASP A 523 0.12 -19.99 20.11
CA ASP A 523 1.48 -19.99 19.57
C ASP A 523 1.50 -20.15 18.02
N ASN A 524 0.32 -20.14 17.38
CA ASN A 524 0.09 -20.40 15.96
C ASN A 524 -0.10 -19.13 15.10
N GLY A 525 0.22 -17.93 15.62
CA GLY A 525 0.10 -16.66 14.88
C GLY A 525 -1.16 -15.85 15.21
N ARG A 526 -1.43 -14.79 14.44
CA ARG A 526 -2.58 -13.89 14.64
C ARG A 526 -3.75 -14.28 13.74
N HIS A 527 -4.81 -14.77 14.35
CA HIS A 527 -6.04 -15.23 13.71
C HIS A 527 -7.29 -14.65 14.36
N ASP A 528 -7.18 -13.46 14.96
CA ASP A 528 -8.22 -12.83 15.76
C ASP A 528 -9.58 -12.77 15.02
N GLU A 529 -9.61 -12.46 13.73
CA GLU A 529 -10.84 -12.38 12.93
C GLU A 529 -11.51 -13.74 12.71
N LEU A 530 -10.72 -14.80 12.45
CA LEU A 530 -11.22 -16.19 12.33
C LEU A 530 -11.83 -16.65 13.66
N VAL A 531 -11.20 -16.28 14.76
CA VAL A 531 -11.62 -16.63 16.11
C VAL A 531 -12.93 -15.93 16.47
N GLU A 532 -13.05 -14.63 16.16
CA GLU A 532 -14.32 -13.90 16.31
C GLU A 532 -15.42 -14.53 15.46
N PHE A 533 -15.11 -14.94 14.22
CA PHE A 533 -16.06 -15.63 13.36
C PHE A 533 -16.54 -16.95 13.98
N ALA A 534 -15.61 -17.76 14.50
CA ALA A 534 -15.93 -19.01 15.20
C ALA A 534 -16.77 -18.77 16.47
N TYR A 535 -16.45 -17.74 17.25
CA TYR A 535 -17.21 -17.36 18.44
C TYR A 535 -18.65 -16.97 18.10
N GLN A 536 -18.84 -16.13 17.08
CA GLN A 536 -20.18 -15.72 16.60
C GLN A 536 -21.02 -16.91 16.13
N MET A 537 -20.39 -17.96 15.57
CA MET A 537 -21.10 -19.19 15.21
C MET A 537 -21.59 -19.94 16.45
N LEU A 538 -20.75 -20.12 17.47
CA LEU A 538 -21.13 -20.81 18.71
C LEU A 538 -22.26 -20.07 19.43
N GLU A 539 -22.22 -18.74 19.49
CA GLU A 539 -23.32 -17.95 20.05
C GLU A 539 -24.63 -18.14 19.28
N ALA A 540 -24.57 -18.31 17.96
CA ALA A 540 -25.76 -18.55 17.14
C ALA A 540 -26.32 -19.96 17.38
N GLU A 541 -25.45 -20.98 17.47
CA GLU A 541 -25.81 -22.36 17.81
C GLU A 541 -26.52 -22.40 19.18
N GLN A 542 -25.93 -21.79 20.22
CA GLN A 542 -26.52 -21.72 21.57
C GLN A 542 -27.87 -20.99 21.59
N ARG A 543 -28.00 -19.88 20.85
CA ARG A 543 -29.27 -19.14 20.74
C ARG A 543 -30.37 -20.00 20.11
N GLN A 544 -30.04 -20.80 19.09
CA GLN A 544 -31.00 -21.72 18.48
C GLN A 544 -31.39 -22.85 19.44
N GLU A 545 -30.45 -23.43 20.16
CA GLU A 545 -30.73 -24.47 21.17
C GLU A 545 -31.67 -23.96 22.27
N LEU A 546 -31.45 -22.73 22.76
CA LEU A 546 -32.33 -22.09 23.75
C LEU A 546 -33.74 -21.82 23.21
N LEU A 547 -33.88 -21.49 21.93
CA LEU A 547 -35.18 -21.29 21.26
C LEU A 547 -35.90 -22.62 20.98
N HIS A 548 -35.20 -23.74 20.90
CA HIS A 548 -35.77 -25.08 20.72
C HIS A 548 -36.05 -25.81 22.04
N ALA A 549 -35.43 -25.37 23.14
CA ALA A 549 -35.64 -25.92 24.48
C ALA A 549 -36.76 -25.22 25.28
N GLY A 550 -37.33 -24.13 24.77
CA GLY A 550 -38.53 -23.45 25.30
C GLY A 550 -39.72 -23.65 24.38
#